data_AF-A0A2V6QGH7-F1
#
_entry.id   AF-A0A2V6QGH7-F1
#
_cell.length_a   1.000
_cell.length_b   1.000
_cell.length_c   1.000
_cell.angle_alpha   90.00
_cell.angle_beta   90.00
_cell.angle_gamma   90.00
#
_symmetry.space_group_name_H-M   'P 1'
#
loop_
_entity.id
_entity.type
_entity.pdbx_description
1 polymer ?
#
loop_
_entity_poly.entity_id
_entity_poly.type
_entity_poly.pdbx_seq_one_letter_code
_entity_poly.pdbx_strand_id
1 'polypeptide(L)' 'MSATTEIRAFVEAHQPCGELIGNGSPATAEGYQLFLRCACGLEFERWVPMAEATADIAALASEN' A
#
# COMPACT_ATOMS: atom_id res chain seq x y z
N MET A 1 12.56 1.04 -0.24
CA MET A 1 11.44 1.77 0.38
C MET A 1 10.35 0.75 0.67
N SER A 2 9.70 0.83 1.83
CA SER A 2 8.66 -0.14 2.19
C SER A 2 7.33 0.20 1.50
N ALA A 3 6.48 -0.82 1.34
CA ALA A 3 5.13 -0.69 0.80
C ALA A 3 4.35 0.38 1.56
N THR A 4 4.41 0.39 2.91
CA THR A 4 3.74 1.41 3.72
C THR A 4 4.22 2.83 3.42
N THR A 5 5.52 3.02 3.20
CA THR A 5 6.08 4.34 2.84
C THR A 5 5.59 4.81 1.47
N GLU A 6 5.56 3.91 0.49
CA GLU A 6 5.14 4.24 -0.87
C GLU A 6 3.64 4.50 -0.97
N ILE A 7 2.82 3.70 -0.28
CA ILE A 7 1.37 3.93 -0.16
C ILE A 7 1.10 5.29 0.47
N ARG A 8 1.81 5.63 1.56
CA ARG A 8 1.65 6.93 2.22
C ARG A 8 1.95 8.08 1.27
N ALA A 9 3.06 8.01 0.55
CA ALA A 9 3.42 9.03 -0.44
C ALA A 9 2.37 9.16 -1.55
N PHE A 10 1.82 8.05 -2.04
CA PHE A 10 0.75 8.07 -3.04
C PHE A 10 -0.53 8.71 -2.49
N VAL A 11 -0.96 8.31 -1.29
CA VAL A 11 -2.15 8.87 -0.63
C VAL A 11 -1.98 10.36 -0.37
N GLU A 12 -0.84 10.81 0.15
CA GLU A 12 -0.56 12.22 0.41
C GLU A 12 -0.59 13.05 -0.87
N ALA A 13 0.01 12.55 -1.96
CA ALA A 13 0.01 13.24 -3.25
C ALA A 13 -1.39 13.33 -3.88
N HIS A 14 -2.26 12.36 -3.61
CA HIS A 14 -3.58 12.26 -4.24
C HIS A 14 -4.76 12.57 -3.34
N GLN A 15 -4.53 12.91 -2.07
CA GLN A 15 -5.56 13.39 -1.15
C GLN A 15 -6.42 14.54 -1.74
N PRO A 16 -5.87 15.51 -2.50
CA PRO A 16 -6.68 16.57 -3.11
C PRO A 16 -7.61 16.09 -4.24
N CYS A 17 -7.37 14.92 -4.82
CA CYS A 17 -8.16 14.37 -5.93
C CYS A 17 -9.50 13.76 -5.47
N GLY A 18 -9.69 13.59 -4.15
CA GLY A 18 -10.90 13.02 -3.57
C GLY A 18 -10.75 11.54 -3.25
N GLU A 19 -11.71 10.73 -3.68
CA GLU A 19 -11.79 9.32 -3.31
C GLU A 19 -10.60 8.51 -3.86
N LEU A 20 -10.03 7.67 -2.98
CA LEU A 20 -9.02 6.68 -3.29
C LEU A 20 -9.62 5.29 -3.03
N ILE A 21 -9.63 4.44 -4.05
CA ILE A 21 -10.11 3.06 -3.94
C ILE A 21 -8.91 2.14 -3.84
N GLY A 22 -8.82 1.36 -2.77
CA GLY A 22 -7.77 0.38 -2.57
C GLY A 22 -8.29 -1.06 -2.60
N ASN A 23 -7.50 -1.97 -3.15
CA ASN A 23 -7.76 -3.40 -3.11
C ASN A 23 -6.44 -4.20 -3.07
N GLY A 24 -6.51 -5.46 -2.65
CA GLY A 24 -5.39 -6.38 -2.69
C GLY A 24 -5.79 -7.74 -3.25
N SER A 25 -4.84 -8.44 -3.86
CA SER A 25 -5.02 -9.86 -4.12
C SER A 25 -5.11 -10.62 -2.79
N PRO A 26 -5.67 -11.85 -2.79
CA PRO A 26 -5.48 -12.76 -1.66
C PRO A 26 -3.99 -12.88 -1.32
N ALA A 27 -3.69 -12.88 -0.02
CA ALA A 27 -2.34 -13.10 0.44
C ALA A 27 -1.92 -14.56 0.26
N THR A 28 -0.66 -14.75 -0.10
CA THR A 28 0.03 -16.03 -0.24
C THR A 28 1.21 -16.10 0.72
N ALA A 29 1.93 -17.22 0.76
CA ALA A 29 3.16 -17.30 1.55
C ALA A 29 4.27 -16.38 0.99
N GLU A 30 4.22 -16.09 -0.31
CA GLU A 30 5.21 -15.29 -1.03
C GLU A 30 4.91 -13.79 -0.92
N GLY A 31 3.64 -13.42 -0.86
CA GLY A 31 3.19 -12.04 -0.79
C GLY A 31 1.79 -11.81 -1.31
N TYR A 32 1.50 -10.57 -1.68
CA TYR A 32 0.26 -10.16 -2.33
C TYR A 32 0.49 -8.98 -3.27
N GLN A 33 -0.42 -8.81 -4.22
CA GLN A 33 -0.48 -7.65 -5.09
C GLN A 33 -1.38 -6.58 -4.47
N LEU A 34 -0.89 -5.36 -4.36
CA LEU A 34 -1.62 -4.19 -3.88
C LEU A 34 -1.98 -3.28 -5.05
N PHE A 35 -3.21 -2.77 -5.04
CA PHE A 35 -3.73 -1.84 -6.05
C PHE A 35 -4.39 -0.64 -5.37
N LEU A 36 -4.07 0.58 -5.81
CA LEU A 36 -4.81 1.78 -5.48
C LEU A 36 -5.19 2.50 -6.77
N ARG A 37 -6.39 3.04 -6.84
CA ARG A 37 -6.86 3.88 -7.94
C ARG A 37 -7.36 5.19 -7.41
N CYS A 38 -6.88 6.28 -8.00
CA CYS A 38 -7.34 7.63 -7.74
C CYS A 38 -8.41 8.05 -8.75
N ALA A 39 -9.35 8.89 -8.33
CA ALA A 39 -10.35 9.50 -9.21
C ALA A 39 -9.75 10.31 -10.37
N CYS A 40 -8.48 10.75 -10.27
CA CYS A 40 -7.77 11.42 -11.37
C CYS A 40 -7.31 10.46 -12.49
N GLY A 41 -7.50 9.14 -12.32
CA GLY A 41 -7.12 8.10 -13.27
C GLY A 41 -5.73 7.50 -13.04
N LEU A 42 -4.96 7.97 -12.06
CA LEU A 42 -3.68 7.35 -11.72
C LEU A 42 -3.90 6.08 -10.90
N GLU A 43 -3.12 5.06 -11.24
CA GLU A 43 -3.10 3.76 -10.57
C GLU A 43 -1.74 3.53 -9.92
N PHE A 44 -1.77 2.94 -8.73
CA PHE A 44 -0.61 2.41 -8.04
C PHE A 44 -0.76 0.90 -7.96
N GLU A 45 0.26 0.18 -8.38
CA GLU A 45 0.31 -1.28 -8.34
C GLU A 45 1.67 -1.72 -7.81
N ARG A 46 1.66 -2.59 -6.79
CA ARG A 46 2.89 -3.06 -6.16
C ARG A 46 2.74 -4.49 -5.64
N TRP A 47 3.72 -5.33 -5.94
CA TRP A 47 3.90 -6.61 -5.23
C TRP A 47 4.55 -6.36 -3.87
N VAL A 48 3.94 -6.90 -2.81
CA VAL A 48 4.44 -6.81 -1.44
C VAL A 48 4.86 -8.20 -0.97
N PRO A 49 6.18 -8.48 -0.82
CA PRO A 49 6.64 -9.74 -0.26
C PRO A 49 6.17 -9.92 1.19
N MET A 50 5.88 -11.17 1.61
CA MET A 50 5.39 -11.38 2.97
C MET A 50 6.38 -10.96 4.08
N ALA A 51 7.69 -11.06 3.81
CA ALA A 51 8.71 -10.57 4.74
C ALA A 51 8.62 -9.04 4.96
N GLU A 52 8.34 -8.29 3.90
CA GLU A 52 8.16 -6.84 3.95
C GLU A 52 6.86 -6.48 4.69
N ALA A 53 5.76 -7.15 4.36
CA ALA A 53 4.48 -6.94 5.06
C ALA A 53 4.59 -7.22 6.57
N THR A 54 5.33 -8.26 6.95
CA THR A 54 5.56 -8.58 8.37
C THR A 54 6.40 -7.51 9.07
N ALA A 55 7.45 -7.01 8.40
CA ALA A 55 8.29 -5.92 8.92
C ALA A 55 7.49 -4.63 9.07
N ASP A 56 6.64 -4.29 8.11
CA ASP A 56 5.76 -3.11 8.15
C ASP A 56 4.75 -3.19 9.30
N ILE A 57 4.12 -4.36 9.52
CA ILE A 57 3.22 -4.58 10.67
C ILE A 57 3.96 -4.45 12.00
N ALA A 58 5.16 -5.03 12.10
CA ALA A 58 5.98 -4.94 13.31
C ALA A 58 6.40 -3.51 13.62
N ALA A 59 6.76 -2.73 12.59
CA ALA A 59 7.08 -1.31 12.73
C ALA A 59 5.87 -0.52 13.26
N LEU A 60 4.69 -0.69 12.64
CA LEU A 60 3.45 -0.03 13.07
C LEU A 60 3.07 -0.39 14.52
N ALA A 61 3.30 -1.64 14.94
CA ALA A 61 3.03 -2.08 16.30
C ALA A 61 3.97 -1.46 17.35
N SER A 62 5.17 -1.02 16.93
CA SER A 62 6.16 -0.39 17.81
C SER A 62 6.03 1.14 17.90
N GLU A 63 5.21 1.75 17.03
CA GLU A 63 4.94 3.20 17.00
C GLU A 63 3.79 3.62 17.93
N ASN A 64 3.13 2.67 18.62
CA ASN A 64 2.09 2.89 19.65
C ASN A 64 2.65 2.70 21.08
#